data_AF-A0A7Y4UDD9-F1
#
_entry.id   AF-A0A7Y4UDD9-F1
#
_cell.length_a   1.000
_cell.length_b   1.000
_cell.length_c   1.000
_cell.angle_alpha   90.00
_cell.angle_beta   90.00
_cell.angle_gamma   90.00
#
_symmetry.space_group_name_H-M   'P 1'
#
loop_
_entity.id
_entity.type
_entity.pdbx_description
1 polymer ?
#
loop_
_entity_poly.entity_id
_entity_poly.type
_entity_poly.pdbx_seq_one_letter_code
_entity_poly.pdbx_strand_id
1 'polypeptide(L)'
;MNTVVETIHQVPLNQTLAEALRTSRSILDLPDDWDDEGSPRFGEATWRRATDFVKLAAVAFQQRFGVWIEPPRILPGPAGSIDLQWRTAERELLINIPKRAEAPADYYGSGDAQDAVKGTLNTSLPNEWILLWLTR
;
A
#
# COMPACT_ATOMS: atom_id res chain seq x y z
N MET A 1 19.62 12.41 9.49
CA MET A 1 18.23 11.93 9.72
C MET A 1 17.31 13.06 9.28
N ASN A 2 16.40 12.77 8.35
CA ASN A 2 15.79 13.75 7.44
C ASN A 2 14.48 14.31 8.03
N THR A 3 14.41 15.62 8.27
CA THR A 3 13.30 16.37 8.90
C THR A 3 11.93 16.19 8.21
N VAL A 4 11.94 15.69 6.98
CA VAL A 4 10.73 15.39 6.20
C VAL A 4 9.92 14.24 6.79
N VAL A 5 10.56 13.19 7.34
CA VAL A 5 9.87 11.99 7.83
C VAL A 5 9.09 12.25 9.12
N GLU A 6 9.60 13.11 10.00
CA GLU A 6 8.95 13.43 11.29
C GLU A 6 7.63 14.20 11.11
N THR A 7 7.52 15.04 10.07
CA THR A 7 6.33 15.88 9.82
C THR A 7 5.12 15.06 9.33
N ILE A 8 5.34 13.91 8.70
CA ILE A 8 4.28 13.09 8.07
C ILE A 8 3.41 12.36 9.11
N HIS A 9 3.95 12.15 10.32
CA HIS A 9 3.25 11.41 11.38
C HIS A 9 2.14 12.21 12.08
N GLN A 10 2.10 13.55 11.92
CA GLN A 10 1.13 14.43 12.60
C GLN A 10 -0.02 14.94 11.71
N VAL A 11 -0.05 14.57 10.42
CA VAL A 11 -1.19 14.93 9.56
C VAL A 11 -2.40 14.06 9.94
N PRO A 12 -3.54 14.65 10.33
CA PRO A 12 -4.76 13.89 10.56
C PRO A 12 -5.17 13.23 9.24
N LEU A 13 -5.26 11.90 9.25
CA LEU A 13 -5.75 11.15 8.10
C LEU A 13 -7.24 11.45 7.90
N ASN A 14 -7.71 11.42 6.66
CA ASN A 14 -9.16 11.41 6.44
C ASN A 14 -9.77 10.13 7.05
N GLN A 15 -11.07 10.19 7.34
CA GLN A 15 -11.77 9.11 8.05
C GLN A 15 -11.73 7.79 7.27
N THR A 16 -11.89 7.84 5.94
CA THR A 16 -11.90 6.65 5.07
C THR A 16 -10.55 5.93 5.09
N LEU A 17 -9.44 6.66 5.00
CA LEU A 17 -8.09 6.10 5.07
C LEU A 17 -7.82 5.50 6.45
N ALA A 18 -8.15 6.22 7.52
CA ALA A 18 -7.98 5.71 8.88
C ALA A 18 -8.75 4.40 9.11
N GLU A 19 -9.97 4.32 8.59
CA GLU A 19 -10.82 3.13 8.69
C GLU A 19 -10.27 1.96 7.87
N ALA A 20 -9.78 2.20 6.64
CA ALA A 20 -9.15 1.16 5.81
C ALA A 20 -7.91 0.56 6.49
N LEU A 21 -7.04 1.41 7.05
CA LEU A 21 -5.87 0.95 7.81
C LEU A 21 -6.28 0.13 9.04
N ARG A 22 -7.27 0.61 9.80
CA ARG A 22 -7.75 -0.05 11.02
C ARG A 22 -8.37 -1.43 10.72
N THR A 23 -9.25 -1.50 9.73
CA THR A 23 -9.97 -2.73 9.37
C THR A 23 -9.05 -3.77 8.73
N SER A 24 -8.02 -3.35 7.98
CA SER A 24 -7.02 -4.27 7.41
C SER A 24 -6.28 -5.11 8.45
N ARG A 25 -6.29 -4.70 9.73
CA ARG A 25 -5.59 -5.41 10.80
C ARG A 25 -6.10 -6.84 10.99
N SER A 26 -7.33 -7.15 10.56
CA SER A 26 -7.87 -8.52 10.62
C SER A 26 -7.06 -9.54 9.81
N ILE A 27 -6.20 -9.10 8.88
CA ILE A 27 -5.25 -9.98 8.17
C ILE A 27 -4.33 -10.73 9.16
N LEU A 28 -4.01 -10.13 10.31
CA LEU A 28 -3.16 -10.75 11.33
C LEU A 28 -3.84 -11.89 12.08
N ASP A 29 -5.17 -12.01 11.97
CA ASP A 29 -5.95 -13.07 12.62
C ASP A 29 -6.10 -14.30 11.71
N LEU A 30 -5.61 -14.24 10.46
CA LEU A 30 -5.61 -15.37 9.54
C LEU A 30 -4.63 -16.47 10.00
N PRO A 31 -5.07 -17.75 10.02
CA PRO A 31 -4.21 -18.86 10.40
C PRO A 31 -3.13 -19.14 9.35
N ASP A 32 -2.19 -20.03 9.69
CA ASP A 32 -1.37 -20.70 8.66
C ASP A 32 -2.30 -21.47 7.70
N ASP A 33 -1.94 -21.50 6.42
CA ASP A 33 -2.67 -22.18 5.35
C ASP A 33 -4.10 -21.63 5.12
N TRP A 34 -4.31 -20.33 5.34
CA TRP A 34 -5.63 -19.69 5.17
C TRP A 34 -6.16 -19.75 3.73
N ASP A 35 -5.28 -19.96 2.74
CA ASP A 35 -5.57 -20.00 1.31
C ASP A 35 -5.58 -21.42 0.72
N ASP A 36 -5.44 -22.46 1.54
CA ASP A 36 -5.28 -23.86 1.12
C ASP A 36 -4.06 -24.10 0.18
N GLU A 37 -3.12 -23.15 0.11
CA GLU A 37 -1.92 -23.18 -0.73
C GLU A 37 -0.61 -23.10 0.09
N GLY A 38 -0.70 -23.29 1.41
CA GLY A 38 0.43 -23.34 2.33
C GLY A 38 0.96 -21.97 2.75
N SER A 39 0.16 -20.90 2.63
CA SER A 39 0.61 -19.55 3.01
C SER A 39 0.81 -19.44 4.53
N PRO A 40 1.96 -18.92 4.99
CA PRO A 40 2.18 -18.71 6.41
C PRO A 40 1.32 -17.56 6.93
N ARG A 41 0.99 -17.60 8.23
CA ARG A 41 0.33 -16.50 8.93
C ARG A 41 1.07 -15.17 8.71
N PHE A 42 0.31 -14.09 8.69
CA PHE A 42 0.84 -12.75 8.46
C PHE A 42 1.53 -12.20 9.71
N GLY A 43 2.66 -11.52 9.50
CA GLY A 43 3.42 -10.91 10.57
C GLY A 43 3.04 -9.44 10.78
N GLU A 44 3.01 -9.00 12.04
CA GLU A 44 2.80 -7.61 12.43
C GLU A 44 3.78 -6.65 11.71
N ALA A 45 5.04 -7.07 11.50
CA ALA A 45 6.04 -6.28 10.78
C ALA A 45 5.70 -6.06 9.29
N THR A 46 5.15 -7.07 8.61
CA THR A 46 4.71 -6.93 7.20
C THR A 46 3.49 -6.03 7.11
N TRP A 47 2.52 -6.22 8.00
CA TRP A 47 1.33 -5.38 8.08
C TRP A 47 1.68 -3.92 8.34
N ARG A 48 2.56 -3.64 9.31
CA ARG A 48 3.05 -2.28 9.57
C ARG A 48 3.72 -1.67 8.35
N ARG A 49 4.62 -2.39 7.66
CA ARG A 49 5.26 -1.90 6.42
C ARG A 49 4.23 -1.54 5.35
N ALA A 50 3.19 -2.35 5.19
CA ALA A 50 2.13 -2.09 4.23
C ALA A 50 1.32 -0.83 4.63
N THR A 51 0.86 -0.75 5.88
CA THR A 51 0.05 0.39 6.36
C THR A 51 0.84 1.69 6.42
N ASP A 52 2.11 1.63 6.81
CA ASP A 52 2.99 2.80 6.88
C ASP A 52 3.26 3.35 5.48
N PHE A 53 3.47 2.48 4.49
CA PHE A 53 3.59 2.90 3.10
C PHE A 53 2.31 3.59 2.59
N VAL A 54 1.14 2.99 2.82
CA VAL A 54 -0.14 3.59 2.41
C VAL A 54 -0.32 4.98 3.04
N LYS A 55 -0.06 5.10 4.36
CA LYS A 55 -0.12 6.37 5.08
C LYS A 55 0.86 7.39 4.48
N LEU A 56 2.11 6.99 4.29
CA LEU A 56 3.18 7.83 3.78
C LEU A 56 2.87 8.35 2.37
N ALA A 57 2.44 7.47 1.46
CA ALA A 57 2.09 7.83 0.09
C ALA A 57 0.85 8.72 0.03
N ALA A 58 -0.20 8.40 0.79
CA ALA A 58 -1.43 9.19 0.80
C ALA A 58 -1.22 10.60 1.38
N VAL A 59 -0.44 10.74 2.47
CA VAL A 59 -0.11 12.06 3.03
C VAL A 59 0.73 12.87 2.06
N ALA A 60 1.76 12.27 1.45
CA ALA A 60 2.58 12.97 0.47
C ALA A 60 1.76 13.42 -0.76
N PHE A 61 0.84 12.57 -1.23
CA PHE A 61 -0.10 12.92 -2.30
C PHE A 61 -1.00 14.09 -1.89
N GLN A 62 -1.59 14.04 -0.69
CA GLN A 62 -2.47 15.11 -0.20
C GLN A 62 -1.72 16.44 -0.03
N GLN A 63 -0.50 16.42 0.50
CA GLN A 63 0.32 17.62 0.65
C GLN A 63 0.67 18.25 -0.70
N ARG A 64 0.89 17.42 -1.72
CA ARG A 64 1.30 17.86 -3.06
C ARG A 64 0.13 18.34 -3.91
N PHE A 65 -1.02 17.70 -3.82
CA PHE A 65 -2.17 17.92 -4.72
C PHE A 65 -3.40 18.52 -4.01
N GLY A 66 -3.36 18.68 -2.69
CA GLY A 66 -4.44 19.28 -1.89
C GLY A 66 -5.66 18.39 -1.69
N VAL A 67 -5.66 17.15 -2.20
CA VAL A 67 -6.79 16.21 -2.14
C VAL A 67 -6.35 14.85 -1.63
N TRP A 68 -7.24 14.16 -0.93
CA TRP A 68 -7.00 12.79 -0.50
C TRP A 68 -7.29 11.80 -1.63
N ILE A 69 -6.44 10.79 -1.77
CA ILE A 69 -6.72 9.60 -2.60
C ILE A 69 -7.67 8.67 -1.83
N GLU A 70 -8.51 7.93 -2.56
CA GLU A 70 -9.23 6.80 -1.97
C GLU A 70 -8.23 5.74 -1.48
N PRO A 71 -8.45 5.11 -0.31
CA PRO A 71 -7.53 4.12 0.22
C PRO A 71 -7.54 2.84 -0.64
N PRO A 72 -6.41 2.09 -0.65
CA PRO A 72 -6.40 0.78 -1.29
C PRO A 72 -7.25 -0.20 -0.48
N ARG A 73 -7.66 -1.29 -1.14
CA ARG A 73 -7.92 -2.54 -0.44
C ARG A 73 -6.58 -3.09 0.02
N ILE A 74 -6.47 -3.37 1.32
CA ILE A 74 -5.31 -4.04 1.92
C ILE A 74 -5.72 -5.50 2.10
N LEU A 75 -5.06 -6.39 1.38
CA LEU A 75 -5.48 -7.78 1.20
C LEU A 75 -4.35 -8.74 1.58
N PRO A 76 -4.68 -9.94 2.07
CA PRO A 76 -3.68 -10.99 2.23
C PRO A 76 -3.14 -11.39 0.85
N GLY A 77 -1.82 -11.37 0.70
CA GLY A 77 -1.12 -11.85 -0.49
C GLY A 77 -0.46 -13.22 -0.24
N PRO A 78 0.07 -13.86 -1.28
CA PRO A 78 0.70 -15.18 -1.16
C PRO A 78 1.97 -15.13 -0.30
N ALA A 79 2.33 -16.26 0.29
CA ALA A 79 3.58 -16.42 1.05
C ALA A 79 3.79 -15.39 2.19
N GLY A 80 2.70 -14.92 2.81
CA GLY A 80 2.71 -13.92 3.88
C GLY A 80 3.02 -12.49 3.44
N SER A 81 2.92 -12.20 2.14
CA SER A 81 2.99 -10.83 1.58
C SER A 81 1.65 -10.09 1.73
N ILE A 82 1.63 -8.76 1.60
CA ILE A 82 0.37 -8.00 1.68
C ILE A 82 0.18 -7.23 0.39
N ASP A 83 -0.98 -7.39 -0.22
CA ASP A 83 -1.36 -6.70 -1.44
C ASP A 83 -2.08 -5.40 -1.11
N LEU A 84 -1.68 -4.33 -1.80
CA LEU A 84 -2.32 -3.03 -1.79
C LEU A 84 -2.91 -2.79 -3.17
N GLN A 85 -4.24 -2.84 -3.26
CA GLN A 85 -4.96 -2.74 -4.51
C GLN A 85 -5.78 -1.45 -4.57
N TRP A 86 -5.44 -0.57 -5.50
CA TRP A 86 -6.31 0.53 -5.92
C TRP A 86 -6.98 0.17 -7.24
N ARG A 87 -8.25 0.57 -7.38
CA ARG A 87 -9.00 0.43 -8.62
C ARG A 87 -9.88 1.66 -8.82
N THR A 88 -9.72 2.29 -9.98
CA THR A 88 -10.60 3.36 -10.47
C THR A 88 -11.44 2.82 -11.63
N ALA A 89 -12.21 3.70 -12.29
CA ALA A 89 -12.93 3.32 -13.50
C ALA A 89 -11.98 3.00 -14.67
N GLU A 90 -10.79 3.62 -14.69
CA GLU A 90 -9.87 3.61 -15.84
C GLU A 90 -8.59 2.82 -15.57
N ARG A 91 -8.21 2.65 -14.30
CA ARG A 91 -6.91 2.09 -13.91
C ARG A 91 -7.01 1.16 -12.72
N GLU A 92 -6.10 0.21 -12.67
CA GLU A 92 -5.83 -0.65 -11.52
C GLU A 92 -4.36 -0.56 -11.16
N LEU A 93 -4.07 -0.57 -9.85
CA LEU A 93 -2.72 -0.58 -9.30
C LEU A 93 -2.65 -1.62 -8.19
N LEU A 94 -1.73 -2.57 -8.34
CA LEU A 94 -1.37 -3.57 -7.35
C LEU A 94 0.05 -3.31 -6.88
N ILE A 95 0.25 -3.24 -5.56
CA ILE A 95 1.57 -3.19 -4.93
C ILE A 95 1.66 -4.36 -3.94
N ASN A 96 2.61 -5.26 -4.14
CA ASN A 96 2.85 -6.38 -3.24
C ASN A 96 3.98 -6.05 -2.26
N ILE A 97 3.66 -6.10 -0.96
CA ILE A 97 4.60 -5.88 0.14
C ILE A 97 5.11 -7.24 0.60
N PRO A 98 6.36 -7.64 0.27
CA PRO A 98 6.84 -8.97 0.57
C PRO A 98 7.06 -9.17 2.07
N LYS A 99 6.90 -10.40 2.57
CA LYS A 99 7.21 -10.76 3.97
C LYS A 99 8.65 -10.44 4.38
N ARG A 100 9.59 -10.54 3.44
CA ARG A 100 11.02 -10.25 3.66
C ARG A 100 11.21 -8.73 3.77
N ALA A 101 11.65 -8.26 4.93
CA ALA A 101 11.77 -6.83 5.24
C ALA A 101 12.65 -6.05 4.26
N GLU A 102 13.77 -6.64 3.83
CA GLU A 102 14.76 -6.03 2.93
C GLU A 102 14.39 -6.14 1.44
N ALA A 103 13.36 -6.91 1.10
CA ALA A 103 12.93 -7.01 -0.29
C ALA A 103 12.12 -5.76 -0.68
N PRO A 104 12.38 -5.16 -1.86
CA PRO A 104 11.55 -4.07 -2.35
C PRO A 104 10.13 -4.56 -2.64
N ALA A 105 9.17 -3.64 -2.63
CA ALA A 105 7.81 -3.98 -3.05
C ALA A 105 7.75 -4.03 -4.58
N ASP A 106 7.08 -5.04 -5.11
CA ASP A 106 6.75 -5.09 -6.53
C ASP A 106 5.47 -4.30 -6.78
N TYR A 107 5.38 -3.63 -7.92
CA TYR A 107 4.15 -2.98 -8.35
C TYR A 107 3.83 -3.28 -9.81
N TYR A 108 2.53 -3.35 -10.09
CA TYR A 108 1.96 -3.42 -11.42
C TYR A 108 0.73 -2.53 -11.49
N GLY A 109 0.70 -1.64 -12.46
CA GLY A 109 -0.45 -0.83 -12.81
C GLY A 109 -0.85 -1.05 -14.26
N SER A 110 -2.15 -1.11 -14.51
CA SER A 110 -2.74 -1.21 -15.84
C SER A 110 -3.91 -0.24 -16.00
N GLY A 111 -3.92 0.51 -17.10
CA GLY A 111 -5.07 1.24 -17.63
C GLY A 111 -5.45 0.70 -19.01
N ASP A 112 -5.79 1.59 -19.95
CA ASP A 112 -6.04 1.21 -21.35
C ASP A 112 -4.81 0.57 -22.03
N ALA A 113 -4.99 -0.06 -23.19
CA ALA A 113 -4.06 -1.01 -23.83
C ALA A 113 -2.57 -0.58 -23.97
N GLN A 114 -2.23 0.69 -23.79
CA GLN A 114 -0.87 1.24 -23.88
C GLN A 114 -0.38 1.90 -22.57
N ASP A 115 -1.22 2.00 -21.54
CA ASP A 115 -0.91 2.64 -20.26
C ASP A 115 -0.72 1.57 -19.18
N ALA A 116 0.52 1.09 -19.05
CA ALA A 116 0.89 0.17 -17.99
C ALA A 116 2.21 0.60 -17.36
N VAL A 117 2.34 0.37 -16.06
CA VAL A 117 3.55 0.66 -15.29
C VAL A 117 3.89 -0.54 -14.44
N LYS A 118 5.17 -0.92 -14.37
CA LYS A 118 5.63 -2.00 -13.49
C LYS A 118 7.04 -1.77 -13.02
N GLY A 119 7.39 -2.32 -11.87
CA GLY A 119 8.72 -2.20 -11.32
C GLY A 119 8.75 -2.53 -9.84
N THR A 120 9.76 -1.99 -9.16
CA THR A 120 9.93 -2.12 -7.72
C THR A 120 10.02 -0.75 -7.06
N LEU A 121 9.62 -0.66 -5.79
CA LEU A 121 9.75 0.56 -4.99
C LEU A 121 10.24 0.29 -3.57
N ASN A 122 10.89 1.29 -2.99
CA ASN A 122 11.23 1.32 -1.58
C ASN A 122 10.05 1.91 -0.80
N THR A 123 9.40 1.09 0.02
CA THR A 123 8.20 1.45 0.78
C THR A 123 8.45 2.45 1.92
N SER A 124 9.72 2.73 2.24
CA SER A 124 10.08 3.80 3.19
C SER A 124 10.11 5.20 2.57
N LEU A 125 9.92 5.31 1.25
CA LEU A 125 9.82 6.59 0.54
C LEU A 125 8.37 6.97 0.26
N PRO A 126 8.06 8.27 0.10
CA PRO A 126 6.73 8.78 -0.27
C PRO A 126 6.05 8.09 -1.44
N ASN A 127 6.77 7.93 -2.56
CA ASN A 127 6.25 7.32 -3.80
C ASN A 127 4.88 7.87 -4.27
N GLU A 128 4.52 9.11 -3.96
CA GLU A 128 3.22 9.69 -4.34
C GLU A 128 3.04 9.79 -5.86
N TRP A 129 4.14 9.70 -6.61
CA TRP A 129 4.13 9.62 -8.08
C TRP A 129 3.33 8.42 -8.60
N ILE A 130 3.27 7.30 -7.86
CA ILE A 130 2.53 6.11 -8.32
C ILE A 130 1.02 6.33 -8.17
N LEU A 131 0.61 7.08 -7.14
CA LEU A 131 -0.76 7.54 -6.97
C LEU A 131 -1.11 8.60 -8.00
N LEU A 132 -0.16 9.45 -8.40
CA LEU A 132 -0.36 10.35 -9.54
C LEU A 132 -0.59 9.58 -10.84
N TRP A 133 0.13 8.48 -11.09
CA TRP A 133 -0.14 7.62 -12.25
C TRP A 133 -1.55 7.03 -12.20
N LEU A 134 -2.03 6.63 -11.02
CA LEU A 134 -3.38 6.09 -10.83
C LEU A 134 -4.51 7.10 -11.13
N THR A 135 -4.26 8.41 -10.96
CA THR A 135 -5.27 9.46 -11.12
C THR A 135 -5.18 10.22 -12.45
N ARG A 136 -4.43 9.68 -13.42
CA ARG A 136 -4.25 10.31 -14.74
C ARG A 136 -5.34 9.93 -15.74
#